data_AF-A0A022RTX1-F1
#
_entry.id   AF-A0A022RTX1-F1
#
_cell.length_a   1.000
_cell.length_b   1.000
_cell.length_c   1.000
_cell.angle_alpha   90.00
_cell.angle_beta   90.00
_cell.angle_gamma   90.00
#
_symmetry.space_group_name_H-M   'P 1'
#
loop_
_entity.id
_entity.type
_entity.pdbx_description
1 polymer ?
#
loop_
_entity_poly.entity_id
_entity_poly.type
_entity_poly.pdbx_seq_one_letter_code
_entity_poly.pdbx_strand_id
1 'polypeptide(L)'
;MENNDMRETDFLVASISQLSISGSSSPPVVARFRSDSLQFGLETDSSDSVQFDLLNCQLFKLGPFQSLCISEASEINKEKSFSKGITIQFRNEEESRQFHSAFEQWKKEVVVQGSSLPNGIGSCISKFDDKIEASSAKMYFHYYGQLLHQQNMMQDYVRTGTYYAAVLENRVDFTDRVVVDVGAGSGILSLFAAQAGAKHVYAVEASEMADYARKLIAGNPSLSQRITVIKGKVEEVELPEKADILISEPMGTLLVNERMLESYIIARDRFLVPNGKMFPTVGRIHMAPFSDEYLFMEIANKALFWQQQNYYGVNLTPLHGTAFQGYFSQPVVDAFDPRLLVAPAISHVIDFTTAKEEDLYEVDIPLKFVSSVGTRIHGLACWFDVLFNGSTVQRWLTTAPGAPTTHWYQLRCVLAQPIYVMPGQEITGRLQMVAHKAQSYTLNLTLSAKMWGPGAEQGGILQTSSGKLDLKEPYYRMSQPQTYATSQEQQPNQLLQAQDLQLQSQDEDGLDLLQQIT
;
A
#
# COMPACT_ATOMS: atom_id res chain seq x y z
N MET A 1 15.42 37.34 -31.82
CA MET A 1 15.73 36.49 -32.97
C MET A 1 17.18 36.10 -32.85
N GLU A 2 17.45 35.07 -32.04
CA GLU A 2 18.73 34.36 -32.03
C GLU A 2 18.48 33.04 -32.75
N ASN A 3 19.32 32.73 -33.74
CA ASN A 3 19.26 31.50 -34.52
C ASN A 3 19.49 30.31 -33.58
N ASN A 4 18.44 29.52 -33.34
CA ASN A 4 18.59 28.14 -32.89
C ASN A 4 19.14 27.36 -34.09
N ASP A 5 20.46 27.19 -34.17
CA ASP A 5 21.04 26.16 -35.01
C ASP A 5 20.43 24.82 -34.56
N MET A 6 19.62 24.19 -35.42
CA MET A 6 19.09 22.87 -35.14
C MET A 6 20.28 21.90 -35.08
N ARG A 7 20.58 21.41 -33.88
CA ARG A 7 21.61 20.39 -33.66
C ARG A 7 21.13 19.10 -34.31
N GLU A 8 21.85 18.61 -35.32
CA GLU A 8 21.58 17.35 -36.00
C GLU A 8 22.83 16.46 -35.94
N THR A 9 22.66 15.15 -35.79
CA THR A 9 23.77 14.18 -35.87
C THR A 9 23.38 13.03 -36.78
N ASP A 10 24.16 12.82 -37.84
CA ASP A 10 23.90 11.83 -38.88
C ASP A 10 24.86 10.65 -38.76
N PHE A 11 24.31 9.43 -38.84
CA PHE A 11 25.04 8.18 -38.91
C PHE A 11 24.67 7.43 -40.18
N LEU A 12 25.68 6.97 -40.92
CA LEU A 12 25.47 6.07 -42.05
C LEU A 12 25.33 4.63 -41.53
N VAL A 13 24.17 4.02 -41.71
CA VAL A 13 23.94 2.61 -41.39
C VAL A 13 23.92 1.77 -42.67
N ALA A 14 24.42 0.53 -42.59
CA ALA A 14 24.60 -0.34 -43.75
C ALA A 14 23.26 -0.75 -44.38
N SER A 15 22.27 -1.07 -43.55
CA SER A 15 20.89 -1.31 -43.95
C SER A 15 19.98 -1.25 -42.72
N ILE A 16 18.69 -1.07 -42.97
CA ILE A 16 17.64 -1.27 -41.97
C ILE A 16 16.63 -2.30 -42.48
N SER A 17 15.94 -2.96 -41.57
CA SER A 17 14.84 -3.87 -41.89
C SER A 17 13.69 -3.66 -40.91
N GLN A 18 12.52 -3.27 -41.41
CA GLN A 18 11.32 -3.13 -40.60
C GLN A 18 10.75 -4.51 -40.25
N LEU A 19 10.28 -4.68 -39.01
CA LEU A 19 9.70 -5.93 -38.51
C LEU A 19 8.25 -6.19 -38.99
N SER A 20 7.82 -5.62 -40.13
CA SER A 20 6.52 -5.93 -40.75
C SER A 20 6.53 -7.30 -41.45
N ILE A 21 5.34 -7.91 -41.60
CA ILE A 21 5.11 -9.25 -42.18
C ILE A 21 5.74 -9.43 -43.59
N SER A 22 6.03 -8.34 -44.30
CA SER A 22 6.88 -8.32 -45.50
C SER A 22 8.22 -7.64 -45.18
N GLY A 23 9.28 -8.42 -44.97
CA GLY A 23 10.62 -7.89 -44.71
C GLY A 23 11.23 -7.27 -45.96
N SER A 24 11.17 -5.95 -46.10
CA SER A 24 11.90 -5.19 -47.11
C SER A 24 13.19 -4.61 -46.50
N SER A 25 14.35 -5.02 -47.00
CA SER A 25 15.64 -4.38 -46.64
C SER A 25 15.90 -3.19 -47.56
N SER A 26 16.16 -2.01 -47.00
CA SER A 26 16.58 -0.84 -47.79
C SER A 26 18.11 -0.73 -47.91
N PRO A 27 18.65 -0.15 -49.01
CA PRO A 27 20.07 0.21 -49.18
C PRO A 27 20.52 1.22 -48.09
N PRO A 28 21.82 1.58 -47.97
CA PRO A 28 22.34 2.39 -46.86
C PRO A 28 21.46 3.60 -46.56
N VAL A 29 21.06 3.70 -45.29
CA VAL A 29 20.11 4.69 -44.78
C VAL A 29 20.87 5.63 -43.84
N VAL A 30 20.51 6.91 -43.84
CA VAL A 30 21.01 7.86 -42.85
C VAL A 30 20.11 7.77 -41.62
N ALA A 31 20.70 7.44 -40.48
CA ALA A 31 20.08 7.56 -39.17
C ALA A 31 20.41 8.94 -38.60
N ARG A 32 19.39 9.79 -38.47
CA ARG A 32 19.51 11.20 -38.07
C ARG A 32 18.85 11.42 -36.72
N PHE A 33 19.62 11.91 -35.76
CA PHE A 33 19.11 12.42 -34.48
C PHE A 33 18.70 13.88 -34.63
N ARG A 34 17.49 14.23 -34.21
CA ARG A 34 16.94 15.60 -34.20
C ARG A 34 16.20 15.83 -32.91
N SER A 35 16.48 16.92 -32.19
CA SER A 35 15.75 17.35 -30.98
C SER A 35 15.26 16.21 -30.08
N ASP A 36 14.05 15.67 -30.30
CA ASP A 36 13.37 14.60 -29.55
C ASP A 36 13.18 13.26 -30.31
N SER A 37 13.71 13.13 -31.52
CA SER A 37 13.45 12.00 -32.42
C SER A 37 14.68 11.45 -33.14
N LEU A 38 14.57 10.17 -33.51
CA LEU A 38 15.52 9.43 -34.31
C LEU A 38 14.83 9.01 -35.62
N GLN A 39 15.33 9.53 -36.74
CA GLN A 39 14.77 9.33 -38.07
C GLN A 39 15.71 8.46 -38.92
N PHE A 40 15.15 7.53 -39.69
CA PHE A 40 15.88 6.73 -40.66
C PHE A 40 15.32 7.01 -42.06
N GLY A 41 16.14 7.53 -42.99
CA GLY A 41 15.72 7.82 -44.37
C GLY A 41 16.87 7.88 -45.39
N LEU A 42 16.53 7.83 -46.68
CA LEU A 42 17.48 8.05 -47.78
C LEU A 42 17.75 9.56 -47.94
N GLU A 43 18.96 9.95 -48.35
CA GLU A 43 19.41 11.35 -48.42
C GLU A 43 18.54 12.28 -49.30
N THR A 44 17.67 11.73 -50.16
CA THR A 44 16.98 12.51 -51.22
C THR A 44 15.46 12.39 -51.31
N ASP A 45 14.75 11.66 -50.44
CA ASP A 45 13.27 11.63 -50.49
C ASP A 45 12.61 11.53 -49.10
N SER A 46 11.61 12.39 -48.86
CA SER A 46 10.96 12.58 -47.56
C SER A 46 9.77 11.65 -47.28
N SER A 47 9.38 10.81 -48.24
CA SER A 47 8.14 10.02 -48.14
C SER A 47 8.25 8.68 -47.42
N ASP A 48 9.46 8.12 -47.25
CA ASP A 48 9.68 6.78 -46.65
C ASP A 48 10.58 6.81 -45.39
N SER A 49 10.52 7.88 -44.60
CA SER A 49 11.31 7.98 -43.37
C SER A 49 10.64 7.27 -42.17
N VAL A 50 11.40 6.45 -41.45
CA VAL A 50 10.95 5.82 -40.20
C VAL A 50 11.39 6.67 -39.02
N GLN A 51 10.44 7.17 -38.24
CA GLN A 51 10.72 8.01 -37.07
C GLN A 51 10.40 7.27 -35.77
N PHE A 52 11.33 7.39 -34.82
CA PHE A 52 11.21 6.97 -33.43
C PHE A 52 11.27 8.18 -32.52
N ASP A 53 10.42 8.20 -31.49
CA ASP A 53 10.52 9.13 -30.37
C ASP A 53 11.61 8.62 -29.40
N LEU A 54 12.60 9.46 -29.10
CA LEU A 54 13.73 9.11 -28.24
C LEU A 54 13.32 8.81 -26.78
N LEU A 55 12.20 9.36 -26.30
CA LEU A 55 11.68 9.07 -24.96
C LEU A 55 11.13 7.64 -24.88
N ASN A 56 10.44 7.21 -25.93
CA ASN A 56 9.64 5.99 -25.95
C ASN A 56 10.28 4.84 -26.71
N CYS A 57 11.50 5.02 -27.24
CA CYS A 57 12.24 3.95 -27.91
C CYS A 57 13.36 3.33 -27.06
N GLN A 58 13.62 2.06 -27.32
CA GLN A 58 14.67 1.25 -26.71
C GLN A 58 15.56 0.64 -27.80
N LEU A 59 16.87 0.66 -27.58
CA LEU A 59 17.87 0.13 -28.48
C LEU A 59 18.56 -1.09 -27.84
N PHE A 60 18.48 -2.23 -28.50
CA PHE A 60 19.06 -3.51 -28.05
C PHE A 60 20.19 -3.95 -28.96
N LYS A 61 21.32 -4.37 -28.38
CA LYS A 61 22.43 -4.94 -29.14
C LYS A 61 22.17 -6.43 -29.41
N LEU A 62 22.00 -6.80 -30.68
CA LEU A 62 21.82 -8.21 -31.10
C LEU A 62 23.17 -8.89 -31.41
N GLY A 63 24.20 -8.11 -31.72
CA GLY A 63 25.55 -8.59 -32.00
C GLY A 63 26.54 -7.44 -32.22
N PRO A 64 27.79 -7.72 -32.63
CA PRO A 64 28.81 -6.67 -32.86
C PRO A 64 28.48 -5.73 -34.02
N PHE A 65 27.62 -6.16 -34.96
CA PHE A 65 27.25 -5.40 -36.16
C PHE A 65 25.75 -5.17 -36.32
N GLN A 66 24.93 -5.58 -35.34
CA GLN A 66 23.48 -5.58 -35.46
C GLN A 66 22.81 -5.10 -34.18
N SER A 67 21.78 -4.27 -34.33
CA SER A 67 20.98 -3.77 -33.21
C SER A 67 19.52 -3.66 -33.57
N LEU A 68 18.66 -3.60 -32.57
CA LEU A 68 17.22 -3.58 -32.71
C LEU A 68 16.67 -2.35 -31.97
N CYS A 69 16.02 -1.45 -32.70
CA CYS A 69 15.32 -0.30 -32.13
C CYS A 69 13.82 -0.58 -32.13
N ILE A 70 13.18 -0.47 -30.96
CA ILE A 70 11.74 -0.71 -30.78
C ILE A 70 11.12 0.51 -30.10
N SER A 71 9.91 0.88 -30.50
CA SER A 71 9.06 1.83 -29.76
C SER A 71 7.71 1.21 -29.45
N GLU A 72 7.20 1.51 -28.26
CA GLU A 72 5.80 1.25 -27.90
C GLU A 72 4.92 2.35 -28.49
N ALA A 73 3.92 1.98 -29.29
CA ALA A 73 2.93 2.92 -29.79
C ALA A 73 1.76 3.00 -28.80
N SER A 74 1.60 4.14 -28.11
CA SER A 74 0.36 4.45 -27.40
C SER A 74 -0.53 5.32 -28.29
N GLU A 75 -1.50 4.73 -28.97
CA GLU A 75 -2.60 5.52 -29.55
C GLU A 75 -3.86 5.39 -28.70
N ILE A 76 -4.41 6.55 -28.36
CA ILE A 76 -5.69 6.73 -27.68
C ILE A 76 -6.78 6.37 -28.70
N ASN A 77 -7.46 5.24 -28.44
CA ASN A 77 -8.59 4.66 -29.17
C ASN A 77 -8.28 3.61 -30.26
N LYS A 78 -8.75 2.40 -29.95
CA LYS A 78 -8.96 1.18 -30.77
C LYS A 78 -7.85 0.13 -30.72
N GLU A 79 -8.27 -1.10 -30.44
CA GLU A 79 -7.48 -2.33 -30.44
C GLU A 79 -6.68 -2.50 -31.73
N LYS A 80 -5.36 -2.32 -31.65
CA LYS A 80 -4.28 -3.05 -32.36
C LYS A 80 -2.92 -2.51 -31.90
N SER A 81 -2.27 -3.23 -30.99
CA SER A 81 -0.90 -2.95 -30.54
C SER A 81 0.10 -3.37 -31.62
N PHE A 82 0.68 -2.41 -32.35
CA PHE A 82 1.86 -2.64 -33.18
C PHE A 82 3.05 -1.91 -32.57
N SER A 83 3.94 -2.65 -31.90
CA SER A 83 5.28 -2.18 -31.56
C SER A 83 6.05 -1.94 -32.87
N LYS A 84 6.39 -0.69 -33.19
CA LYS A 84 7.25 -0.39 -34.34
C LYS A 84 8.67 -0.82 -33.99
N GLY A 85 9.27 -1.68 -34.81
CA GLY A 85 10.64 -2.13 -34.59
C GLY A 85 11.43 -2.23 -35.88
N ILE A 86 12.70 -1.80 -35.82
CA ILE A 86 13.65 -1.92 -36.93
C ILE A 86 14.92 -2.60 -36.46
N THR A 87 15.47 -3.45 -37.31
CA THR A 87 16.83 -3.96 -37.14
C THR A 87 17.78 -3.06 -37.92
N ILE A 88 18.86 -2.63 -37.27
CA ILE A 88 19.91 -1.77 -37.78
C ILE A 88 21.16 -2.61 -37.99
N GLN A 89 21.71 -2.58 -39.21
CA GLN A 89 22.99 -3.21 -39.53
C GLN A 89 24.09 -2.14 -39.67
N PHE A 90 25.22 -2.34 -39.01
CA PHE A 90 26.40 -1.46 -39.05
C PHE A 90 27.49 -2.06 -39.94
N ARG A 91 28.37 -1.22 -40.51
CA ARG A 91 29.47 -1.72 -41.38
C ARG A 91 30.61 -2.31 -40.56
N ASN A 92 30.79 -1.84 -39.33
CA ASN A 92 31.81 -2.31 -38.40
C ASN A 92 31.37 -2.10 -36.94
N GLU A 93 32.13 -2.69 -36.01
CA GLU A 93 31.81 -2.65 -34.57
C GLU A 93 32.00 -1.24 -33.97
N GLU A 94 32.90 -0.45 -34.55
CA GLU A 94 33.15 0.93 -34.11
C GLU A 94 31.93 1.82 -34.34
N GLU A 95 31.32 1.76 -35.53
CA GLU A 95 30.08 2.47 -35.87
C GLU A 95 28.93 2.05 -34.96
N SER A 96 28.80 0.75 -34.67
CA SER A 96 27.81 0.26 -33.72
C SER A 96 28.01 0.88 -32.33
N ARG A 97 29.26 0.94 -31.83
CA ARG A 97 29.55 1.51 -30.52
C ARG A 97 29.28 3.01 -30.45
N GLN A 98 29.67 3.75 -31.49
CA GLN A 98 29.45 5.19 -31.60
C GLN A 98 27.95 5.51 -31.67
N PHE A 99 27.18 4.72 -32.42
CA PHE A 99 25.73 4.89 -32.50
C PHE A 99 25.03 4.69 -31.16
N HIS A 100 25.39 3.64 -30.40
CA HIS A 100 24.82 3.43 -29.06
C HIS A 100 25.23 4.55 -28.08
N SER A 101 26.48 5.02 -28.14
CA SER A 101 26.93 6.12 -27.30
C SER A 101 26.16 7.41 -27.59
N ALA A 102 25.91 7.71 -28.87
CA ALA A 102 25.13 8.86 -29.28
C ALA A 102 23.66 8.72 -28.88
N PHE A 103 23.07 7.53 -29.06
CA PHE A 103 21.70 7.24 -28.65
C PHE A 103 21.48 7.50 -27.16
N GLU A 104 22.37 6.99 -26.31
CA GLU A 104 22.33 7.22 -24.85
C GLU A 104 22.53 8.70 -24.48
N GLN A 105 23.41 9.41 -25.18
CA GLN A 105 23.63 10.83 -24.95
C GLN A 105 22.39 11.66 -25.31
N TRP A 106 21.83 11.43 -26.50
CA TRP A 106 20.62 12.11 -26.97
C TRP A 106 19.42 11.82 -26.07
N LYS A 107 19.25 10.57 -25.61
CA LYS A 107 18.19 10.22 -24.66
C LYS A 107 18.31 10.97 -23.33
N LYS A 108 19.53 11.15 -22.81
CA LYS A 108 19.77 11.97 -21.61
C LYS A 108 19.48 13.45 -21.85
N GLU A 109 19.85 14.00 -23.01
CA GLU A 109 19.62 15.41 -23.33
C GLU A 109 18.13 15.73 -23.50
N VAL A 110 17.34 14.83 -24.13
CA VAL A 110 15.88 14.99 -24.28
C VAL A 110 15.16 14.97 -22.93
N VAL A 111 15.57 14.08 -22.02
CA VAL A 111 15.07 14.03 -20.64
C VAL A 111 15.31 15.36 -19.90
N VAL A 112 16.47 15.99 -20.13
CA VAL A 112 16.81 17.28 -19.50
C VAL A 112 15.96 18.43 -20.09
N GLN A 113 15.67 18.44 -21.38
CA GLN A 113 14.87 19.52 -21.99
C GLN A 113 13.36 19.39 -21.73
N GLY A 114 12.82 18.18 -21.61
CA GLY A 114 11.42 17.92 -21.22
C GLY A 114 11.09 18.27 -19.76
N SER A 115 12.10 18.61 -18.94
CA SER A 115 11.97 18.82 -17.49
C SER A 115 11.58 20.25 -17.06
N SER A 116 11.25 21.15 -17.98
CA SER A 116 10.90 22.54 -17.64
C SER A 116 9.41 22.75 -17.34
N LEU A 117 8.91 22.06 -16.32
CA LEU A 117 7.75 22.51 -15.54
C LEU A 117 8.23 22.91 -14.14
N PRO A 118 7.61 23.93 -13.50
CA PRO A 118 8.06 24.47 -12.22
C PRO A 118 8.06 23.50 -11.02
N ASN A 119 7.70 22.22 -11.20
CA ASN A 119 7.33 21.29 -10.13
C ASN A 119 8.20 20.02 -9.96
N GLY A 120 9.35 19.89 -10.64
CA GLY A 120 10.40 18.95 -10.22
C GLY A 120 11.06 18.12 -11.31
N ILE A 121 12.21 17.55 -10.95
CA ILE A 121 13.09 16.75 -11.83
C ILE A 121 12.42 15.40 -12.09
N GLY A 122 12.02 15.15 -13.34
CA GLY A 122 11.59 13.83 -13.80
C GLY A 122 12.76 12.85 -13.74
N SER A 123 12.81 12.02 -12.69
CA SER A 123 13.61 10.79 -12.70
C SER A 123 12.96 9.82 -13.69
N CYS A 124 13.74 9.28 -14.65
CA CYS A 124 13.25 8.28 -15.60
C CYS A 124 12.82 6.95 -14.95
N ILE A 125 13.06 6.79 -13.65
CA ILE A 125 12.69 5.61 -12.87
C ILE A 125 11.77 6.07 -11.74
N SER A 126 10.56 5.50 -11.72
CA SER A 126 9.56 5.75 -10.69
C SER A 126 10.09 5.30 -9.33
N LYS A 127 10.19 6.24 -8.38
CA LYS A 127 10.59 5.92 -6.98
C LYS A 127 9.73 4.81 -6.37
N PHE A 128 8.48 4.67 -6.82
CA PHE A 128 7.60 3.60 -6.38
C PHE A 128 8.08 2.22 -6.89
N ASP A 129 8.40 2.11 -8.17
CA ASP A 129 8.77 0.85 -8.82
C ASP A 129 10.16 0.33 -8.38
N ASP A 130 11.05 1.22 -7.93
CA ASP A 130 12.35 0.81 -7.35
C ASP A 130 12.19 0.09 -6.00
N LYS A 131 11.20 0.51 -5.21
CA LYS A 131 10.99 0.03 -3.84
C LYS A 131 10.05 -1.15 -3.75
N ILE A 132 9.09 -1.22 -4.66
CA ILE A 132 7.98 -2.16 -4.62
C ILE A 132 8.11 -3.15 -5.77
N GLU A 133 7.97 -4.44 -5.45
CA GLU A 133 7.93 -5.46 -6.47
C GLU A 133 6.67 -5.32 -7.35
N ALA A 134 6.86 -5.39 -8.68
CA ALA A 134 5.79 -5.17 -9.66
C ALA A 134 4.56 -6.08 -9.45
N SER A 135 4.77 -7.32 -8.99
CA SER A 135 3.70 -8.27 -8.65
C SER A 135 2.82 -7.74 -7.50
N SER A 136 3.46 -7.25 -6.43
CA SER A 136 2.77 -6.64 -5.28
C SER A 136 2.06 -5.36 -5.69
N ALA A 137 2.72 -4.48 -6.44
CA ALA A 137 2.11 -3.25 -6.98
C ALA A 137 0.84 -3.54 -7.79
N LYS A 138 0.89 -4.52 -8.70
CA LYS A 138 -0.24 -4.90 -9.53
C LYS A 138 -1.42 -5.43 -8.70
N MET A 139 -1.15 -6.29 -7.72
CA MET A 139 -2.20 -6.81 -6.82
C MET A 139 -2.82 -5.69 -5.98
N TYR A 140 -1.99 -4.78 -5.46
CA TYR A 140 -2.41 -3.62 -4.68
C TYR A 140 -3.37 -2.71 -5.46
N PHE A 141 -2.96 -2.23 -6.64
CA PHE A 141 -3.81 -1.37 -7.45
C PHE A 141 -5.05 -2.09 -8.00
N HIS A 142 -4.95 -3.41 -8.25
CA HIS A 142 -6.12 -4.20 -8.61
C HIS A 142 -7.14 -4.27 -7.47
N TYR A 143 -6.69 -4.52 -6.25
CA TYR A 143 -7.54 -4.54 -5.05
C TYR A 143 -8.24 -3.19 -4.85
N TYR A 144 -7.50 -2.09 -4.83
CA TYR A 144 -8.08 -0.75 -4.62
C TYR A 144 -8.90 -0.22 -5.81
N GLY A 145 -8.76 -0.84 -6.99
CA GLY A 145 -9.58 -0.60 -8.18
C GLY A 145 -10.99 -1.20 -8.12
N GLN A 146 -11.35 -1.94 -7.06
CA GLN A 146 -12.68 -2.55 -6.92
C GLN A 146 -13.61 -1.74 -6.00
N LEU A 147 -14.87 -1.57 -6.42
CA LEU A 147 -15.87 -0.82 -5.65
C LEU A 147 -16.18 -1.45 -4.28
N LEU A 148 -16.09 -2.78 -4.16
CA LEU A 148 -16.33 -3.48 -2.90
C LEU A 148 -15.39 -2.99 -1.80
N HIS A 149 -14.10 -2.84 -2.12
CA HIS A 149 -13.10 -2.38 -1.15
C HIS A 149 -13.27 -0.90 -0.81
N GLN A 150 -13.61 -0.06 -1.80
CA GLN A 150 -13.98 1.34 -1.55
C GLN A 150 -15.21 1.47 -0.66
N GLN A 151 -16.23 0.63 -0.88
CA GLN A 151 -17.43 0.60 -0.05
C GLN A 151 -17.08 0.23 1.40
N ASN A 152 -16.27 -0.81 1.62
CA ASN A 152 -15.84 -1.21 2.97
C ASN A 152 -15.17 -0.03 3.71
N MET A 153 -14.30 0.72 3.02
CA MET A 153 -13.64 1.89 3.59
C MET A 153 -14.61 3.05 3.87
N MET A 154 -15.61 3.28 3.03
CA MET A 154 -16.62 4.34 3.22
C MET A 154 -17.69 3.99 4.25
N GLN A 155 -17.93 2.70 4.52
CA GLN A 155 -18.85 2.24 5.57
C GLN A 155 -18.23 2.31 6.97
N ASP A 156 -16.91 2.51 7.06
CA ASP A 156 -16.26 2.91 8.31
C ASP A 156 -16.60 4.38 8.61
N TYR A 157 -17.74 4.57 9.29
CA TYR A 157 -18.26 5.91 9.61
C TYR A 157 -17.34 6.71 10.53
N VAL A 158 -16.54 6.04 11.37
CA VAL A 158 -15.54 6.71 12.22
C VAL A 158 -14.45 7.31 11.34
N ARG A 159 -13.93 6.52 10.39
CA ARG A 159 -12.96 6.96 9.39
C ARG A 159 -13.53 8.10 8.56
N THR A 160 -14.55 7.84 7.74
CA THR A 160 -15.06 8.83 6.77
C THR A 160 -15.65 10.05 7.47
N GLY A 161 -16.34 9.87 8.59
CA GLY A 161 -16.93 10.95 9.37
C GLY A 161 -15.88 11.87 10.00
N THR A 162 -14.75 11.33 10.47
CA THR A 162 -13.67 12.16 11.04
C THR A 162 -12.98 12.99 9.97
N TYR A 163 -12.75 12.43 8.78
CA TYR A 163 -12.24 13.19 7.63
C TYR A 163 -13.21 14.30 7.22
N TYR A 164 -14.50 13.99 7.12
CA TYR A 164 -15.53 14.97 6.83
C TYR A 164 -15.51 16.12 7.85
N ALA A 165 -15.53 15.82 9.15
CA ALA A 165 -15.46 16.82 10.20
C ALA A 165 -14.17 17.65 10.14
N ALA A 166 -13.02 17.00 9.95
CA ALA A 166 -11.73 17.66 9.86
C ALA A 166 -11.68 18.71 8.74
N VAL A 167 -12.28 18.41 7.59
CA VAL A 167 -12.35 19.34 6.44
C VAL A 167 -13.41 20.43 6.66
N LEU A 168 -14.62 20.04 7.04
CA LEU A 168 -15.78 20.95 7.07
C LEU A 168 -15.79 21.90 8.27
N GLU A 169 -15.18 21.52 9.38
CA GLU A 169 -15.02 22.41 10.54
C GLU A 169 -13.82 23.35 10.39
N ASN A 170 -12.88 23.00 9.51
CA ASN A 170 -11.74 23.84 9.15
C ASN A 170 -11.90 24.46 7.75
N ARG A 171 -13.14 24.79 7.33
CA ARG A 171 -13.42 25.44 6.02
C ARG A 171 -12.51 26.62 5.70
N VAL A 172 -12.06 27.37 6.71
CA VAL A 172 -11.13 28.50 6.55
C VAL A 172 -9.79 28.10 5.93
N ASP A 173 -9.37 26.86 6.14
CA ASP A 173 -8.15 26.31 5.53
C ASP A 173 -8.40 25.96 4.06
N PHE A 174 -9.61 25.55 3.69
CA PHE A 174 -9.93 25.06 2.34
C PHE A 174 -10.51 26.13 1.40
N THR A 175 -11.19 27.15 1.93
CA THR A 175 -11.88 28.16 1.13
C THR A 175 -10.90 28.90 0.20
N ASP A 176 -11.22 28.92 -1.10
CA ASP A 176 -10.41 29.53 -2.16
C ASP A 176 -8.96 28.98 -2.27
N ARG A 177 -8.70 27.78 -1.73
CA ARG A 177 -7.40 27.10 -1.80
C ARG A 177 -7.33 26.01 -2.84
N VAL A 178 -6.12 25.72 -3.29
CA VAL A 178 -5.82 24.57 -4.14
C VAL A 178 -5.51 23.36 -3.26
N VAL A 179 -6.16 22.23 -3.55
CA VAL A 179 -6.03 20.99 -2.77
C VAL A 179 -5.53 19.87 -3.67
N VAL A 180 -4.64 19.02 -3.14
CA VAL A 180 -4.26 17.74 -3.78
C VAL A 180 -4.75 16.59 -2.91
N ASP A 181 -5.53 15.70 -3.49
CA ASP A 181 -6.01 14.46 -2.88
C ASP A 181 -5.17 13.29 -3.41
N VAL A 182 -4.31 12.73 -2.55
CA VAL A 182 -3.34 11.69 -2.93
C VAL A 182 -3.92 10.31 -2.67
N GLY A 183 -4.01 9.48 -3.70
CA GLY A 183 -4.70 8.19 -3.62
C GLY A 183 -6.20 8.39 -3.44
N ALA A 184 -6.79 9.22 -4.32
CA ALA A 184 -8.14 9.74 -4.14
C ALA A 184 -9.22 8.64 -4.06
N GLY A 185 -8.94 7.42 -4.55
CA GLY A 185 -9.88 6.31 -4.55
C GLY A 185 -11.16 6.71 -5.26
N SER A 186 -12.29 6.60 -4.57
CA SER A 186 -13.60 7.04 -5.08
C SER A 186 -13.73 8.55 -5.31
N GLY A 187 -12.80 9.38 -4.82
CA GLY A 187 -12.85 10.84 -4.86
C GLY A 187 -13.65 11.46 -3.71
N ILE A 188 -13.98 10.69 -2.67
CA ILE A 188 -14.82 11.18 -1.56
C ILE A 188 -14.18 12.34 -0.79
N LEU A 189 -12.87 12.29 -0.54
CA LEU A 189 -12.14 13.38 0.14
C LEU A 189 -12.07 14.63 -0.73
N SER A 190 -11.86 14.45 -2.04
CA SER A 190 -11.95 15.53 -3.03
C SER A 190 -13.31 16.23 -3.01
N LEU A 191 -14.40 15.47 -2.90
CA LEU A 191 -15.75 16.03 -2.78
C LEU A 191 -15.92 16.82 -1.46
N PHE A 192 -15.37 16.35 -0.34
CA PHE A 192 -15.39 17.10 0.92
C PHE A 192 -14.61 18.42 0.83
N ALA A 193 -13.44 18.41 0.21
CA ALA A 193 -12.65 19.62 -0.03
C ALA A 193 -13.41 20.63 -0.90
N ALA A 194 -14.06 20.16 -1.98
CA ALA A 194 -14.91 21.01 -2.82
C ALA A 194 -16.12 21.58 -2.05
N GLN A 195 -16.78 20.77 -1.20
CA GLN A 195 -17.87 21.21 -0.33
C GLN A 195 -17.43 22.27 0.70
N ALA A 196 -16.18 22.18 1.16
CA ALA A 196 -15.60 23.16 2.07
C ALA A 196 -15.17 24.47 1.38
N GLY A 197 -15.30 24.56 0.05
CA GLY A 197 -15.07 25.78 -0.70
C GLY A 197 -13.71 25.85 -1.39
N ALA A 198 -13.00 24.73 -1.57
CA ALA A 198 -11.77 24.69 -2.36
C ALA A 198 -11.94 25.38 -3.71
N LYS A 199 -10.92 26.15 -4.12
CA LYS A 199 -10.83 26.77 -5.45
C LYS A 199 -10.73 25.70 -6.52
N HIS A 200 -9.83 24.74 -6.29
CA HIS A 200 -9.63 23.58 -7.16
C HIS A 200 -9.07 22.39 -6.37
N VAL A 201 -9.41 21.18 -6.81
CA VAL A 201 -8.93 19.92 -6.23
C VAL A 201 -8.35 19.05 -7.35
N TYR A 202 -7.08 18.67 -7.21
CA TYR A 202 -6.43 17.67 -8.06
C TYR A 202 -6.50 16.31 -7.35
N ALA A 203 -7.34 15.42 -7.87
CA ALA A 203 -7.54 14.07 -7.34
C ALA A 203 -6.64 13.08 -8.07
N VAL A 204 -5.54 12.65 -7.44
CA VAL A 204 -4.56 11.74 -8.02
C VAL A 204 -4.89 10.30 -7.61
N GLU A 205 -5.17 9.43 -8.59
CA GLU A 205 -5.51 8.03 -8.35
C GLU A 205 -4.80 7.13 -9.36
N ALA A 206 -4.06 6.14 -8.88
CA ALA A 206 -3.23 5.29 -9.75
C ALA A 206 -4.01 4.11 -10.36
N SER A 207 -5.03 3.60 -9.67
CA SER A 207 -5.81 2.43 -10.09
C SER A 207 -6.91 2.78 -11.09
N GLU A 208 -7.61 1.74 -11.55
CA GLU A 208 -8.84 1.88 -12.35
C GLU A 208 -9.99 2.57 -11.60
N MET A 209 -9.86 2.79 -10.29
CA MET A 209 -10.82 3.57 -9.51
C MET A 209 -10.95 5.01 -10.01
N ALA A 210 -9.93 5.56 -10.68
CA ALA A 210 -9.98 6.90 -11.27
C ALA A 210 -11.20 7.10 -12.20
N ASP A 211 -11.61 6.09 -12.95
CA ASP A 211 -12.78 6.18 -13.83
C ASP A 211 -14.10 6.20 -13.06
N TYR A 212 -14.18 5.48 -11.94
CA TYR A 212 -15.32 5.54 -11.04
C TYR A 212 -15.37 6.86 -10.27
N ALA A 213 -14.22 7.40 -9.86
CA ALA A 213 -14.13 8.72 -9.26
C ALA A 213 -14.67 9.80 -10.21
N ARG A 214 -14.27 9.78 -11.49
CA ARG A 214 -14.82 10.67 -12.51
C ARG A 214 -16.34 10.56 -12.62
N LYS A 215 -16.89 9.34 -12.62
CA LYS A 215 -18.35 9.11 -12.65
C LYS A 215 -19.04 9.69 -11.42
N LEU A 216 -18.51 9.44 -10.21
CA LEU A 216 -19.10 9.93 -8.97
C LEU A 216 -19.06 11.47 -8.90
N ILE A 217 -17.92 12.07 -9.26
CA ILE A 217 -17.73 13.51 -9.30
C ILE A 217 -18.67 14.14 -10.33
N ALA A 218 -18.79 13.59 -11.54
CA ALA A 218 -19.71 14.07 -12.56
C ALA A 218 -21.19 14.00 -12.11
N GLY A 219 -21.54 13.01 -11.29
CA GLY A 219 -22.86 12.88 -10.64
C GLY A 219 -23.17 13.97 -9.60
N ASN A 220 -22.21 14.84 -9.26
CA ASN A 220 -22.35 15.95 -8.33
C ASN A 220 -21.99 17.31 -9.01
N PRO A 221 -22.84 17.84 -9.91
CA PRO A 221 -22.49 18.95 -10.80
C PRO A 221 -22.10 20.26 -10.10
N SER A 222 -22.63 20.51 -8.89
CA SER A 222 -22.29 21.70 -8.10
C SER A 222 -20.85 21.72 -7.57
N LEU A 223 -20.23 20.54 -7.50
CA LEU A 223 -18.86 20.36 -6.99
C LEU A 223 -17.88 19.99 -8.11
N SER A 224 -18.37 19.30 -9.14
CA SER A 224 -17.53 18.69 -10.20
C SER A 224 -16.65 19.68 -10.94
N GLN A 225 -17.11 20.92 -11.15
CA GLN A 225 -16.38 21.97 -11.86
C GLN A 225 -15.05 22.35 -11.17
N ARG A 226 -14.88 21.98 -9.90
CA ARG A 226 -13.70 22.30 -9.10
C ARG A 226 -12.74 21.13 -8.95
N ILE A 227 -13.05 19.95 -9.51
CA ILE A 227 -12.27 18.73 -9.28
C ILE A 227 -11.77 18.16 -10.60
N THR A 228 -10.46 17.95 -10.70
CA THR A 228 -9.82 17.28 -11.83
C THR A 228 -9.24 15.94 -11.38
N VAL A 229 -9.66 14.84 -12.00
CA VAL A 229 -9.14 13.49 -11.72
C VAL A 229 -7.98 13.14 -12.64
N ILE A 230 -6.81 12.93 -12.05
CA ILE A 230 -5.56 12.60 -12.72
C ILE A 230 -5.25 11.13 -12.44
N LYS A 231 -5.24 10.32 -13.50
CA LYS A 231 -4.93 8.89 -13.38
C LYS A 231 -3.41 8.70 -13.46
N GLY A 232 -2.81 8.14 -12.41
CA GLY A 232 -1.37 7.85 -12.36
C GLY A 232 -0.82 7.82 -10.93
N LYS A 233 0.43 7.36 -10.77
CA LYS A 233 1.10 7.35 -9.47
C LYS A 233 1.56 8.75 -9.09
N VAL A 234 1.51 9.06 -7.80
CA VAL A 234 1.86 10.40 -7.30
C VAL A 234 3.34 10.73 -7.50
N GLU A 235 4.18 9.73 -7.74
CA GLU A 235 5.61 9.82 -8.07
C GLU A 235 5.86 10.18 -9.55
N GLU A 236 4.85 10.03 -10.41
CA GLU A 236 4.99 10.10 -11.87
C GLU A 236 4.17 11.24 -12.49
N VAL A 237 3.02 11.57 -11.91
CA VAL A 237 2.13 12.63 -12.45
C VAL A 237 2.75 14.02 -12.28
N GLU A 238 2.31 14.96 -13.12
CA GLU A 238 2.64 16.38 -13.00
C GLU A 238 1.36 17.20 -12.77
N LEU A 239 1.47 18.25 -11.95
CA LEU A 239 0.36 19.15 -11.63
C LEU A 239 0.65 20.56 -12.16
N PRO A 240 -0.37 21.29 -12.65
CA PRO A 240 -0.19 22.61 -13.26
C PRO A 240 0.18 23.71 -12.24
N GLU A 241 -0.12 23.53 -10.96
CA GLU A 241 0.23 24.45 -9.89
C GLU A 241 0.47 23.68 -8.57
N LYS A 242 1.20 24.29 -7.63
CA LYS A 242 1.36 23.75 -6.27
C LYS A 242 0.07 23.96 -5.46
N ALA A 243 -0.17 23.10 -4.49
CA ALA A 243 -1.33 23.12 -3.61
C ALA A 243 -1.04 23.79 -2.26
N ASP A 244 -2.05 24.44 -1.69
CA ASP A 244 -2.03 24.96 -0.33
C ASP A 244 -2.24 23.85 0.72
N ILE A 245 -3.02 22.82 0.34
CA ILE A 245 -3.36 21.69 1.20
C ILE A 245 -3.14 20.39 0.46
N LEU A 246 -2.58 19.42 1.18
CA LEU A 246 -2.51 18.03 0.74
C LEU A 246 -3.32 17.15 1.68
N ILE A 247 -4.34 16.49 1.13
CA ILE A 247 -5.22 15.57 1.85
C ILE A 247 -4.99 14.15 1.33
N SER A 248 -5.02 13.17 2.23
CA SER A 248 -4.93 11.76 1.86
C SER A 248 -5.41 10.87 3.00
N GLU A 249 -5.67 9.61 2.66
CA GLU A 249 -5.79 8.51 3.61
C GLU A 249 -4.65 7.52 3.30
N PRO A 250 -3.45 7.74 3.88
CA PRO A 250 -2.29 6.89 3.62
C PRO A 250 -2.06 5.82 4.71
N MET A 251 -3.02 5.57 5.60
CA MET A 251 -2.84 4.73 6.77
C MET A 251 -3.17 3.27 6.48
N GLY A 252 -2.20 2.39 6.73
CA GLY A 252 -2.44 0.94 6.80
C GLY A 252 -2.58 0.42 8.23
N THR A 253 -2.68 -0.90 8.38
CA THR A 253 -2.48 -1.58 9.66
C THR A 253 -1.18 -1.11 10.32
N LEU A 254 -1.19 -0.85 11.64
CA LEU A 254 -0.05 -0.24 12.36
C LEU A 254 0.39 1.11 11.79
N LEU A 255 -0.50 1.87 11.14
CA LEU A 255 -0.23 3.14 10.45
C LEU A 255 0.63 3.01 9.17
N VAL A 256 1.63 2.12 9.16
CA VAL A 256 2.69 2.06 8.15
C VAL A 256 2.49 0.98 7.07
N ASN A 257 1.62 -0.02 7.29
CA ASN A 257 1.42 -1.09 6.31
C ASN A 257 1.00 -0.52 4.94
N GLU A 258 1.29 -1.24 3.86
CA GLU A 258 1.08 -0.80 2.46
C GLU A 258 2.04 0.29 1.99
N ARG A 259 2.87 0.85 2.89
CA ARG A 259 3.93 1.83 2.60
C ARG A 259 3.43 3.12 1.91
N MET A 260 2.14 3.44 2.05
CA MET A 260 1.51 4.62 1.43
C MET A 260 1.97 5.96 2.03
N LEU A 261 2.49 5.95 3.27
CA LEU A 261 3.08 7.13 3.89
C LEU A 261 4.27 7.69 3.09
N GLU A 262 5.02 6.85 2.38
CA GLU A 262 6.12 7.30 1.52
C GLU A 262 5.59 8.14 0.35
N SER A 263 4.56 7.65 -0.35
CA SER A 263 3.88 8.39 -1.42
C SER A 263 3.27 9.69 -0.89
N TYR A 264 2.76 9.70 0.34
CA TYR A 264 2.24 10.90 1.00
C TYR A 264 3.33 11.96 1.25
N ILE A 265 4.51 11.54 1.73
CA ILE A 265 5.68 12.42 1.92
C ILE A 265 6.23 12.92 0.58
N ILE A 266 6.32 12.06 -0.43
CA ILE A 266 6.76 12.45 -1.78
C ILE A 266 5.81 13.51 -2.35
N ALA A 267 4.50 13.32 -2.19
CA ALA A 267 3.50 14.26 -2.65
C ALA A 267 3.63 15.63 -1.95
N ARG A 268 3.95 15.65 -0.65
CA ARG A 268 4.26 16.90 0.09
C ARG A 268 5.41 17.63 -0.59
N ASP A 269 6.53 16.94 -0.81
CA ASP A 269 7.74 17.57 -1.35
C ASP A 269 7.54 18.07 -2.78
N ARG A 270 6.77 17.33 -3.59
CA ARG A 270 6.49 17.69 -4.99
C ARG A 270 5.42 18.77 -5.11
N PHE A 271 4.30 18.64 -4.41
CA PHE A 271 3.09 19.40 -4.74
C PHE A 271 2.67 20.43 -3.69
N LEU A 272 3.17 20.37 -2.46
CA LEU A 272 2.78 21.33 -1.44
C LEU A 272 3.64 22.61 -1.53
N VAL A 273 3.00 23.78 -1.34
CA VAL A 273 3.71 25.05 -1.14
C VAL A 273 4.44 25.07 0.20
N PRO A 274 5.50 25.88 0.37
CA PRO A 274 6.09 26.11 1.69
C PRO A 274 5.03 26.58 2.70
N ASN A 275 5.00 25.97 3.88
CA ASN A 275 3.99 26.19 4.93
C ASN A 275 2.55 25.81 4.54
N GLY A 276 2.36 25.04 3.46
CA GLY A 276 1.08 24.40 3.17
C GLY A 276 0.70 23.39 4.26
N LYS A 277 -0.58 23.01 4.31
CA LYS A 277 -1.10 22.11 5.35
C LYS A 277 -1.25 20.68 4.85
N MET A 278 -1.08 19.74 5.77
CA MET A 278 -1.28 18.31 5.52
C MET A 278 -2.43 17.78 6.38
N PHE A 279 -3.35 17.06 5.74
CA PHE A 279 -4.50 16.40 6.36
C PHE A 279 -4.44 14.89 6.05
N PRO A 280 -3.98 14.04 6.98
CA PRO A 280 -3.51 14.33 8.35
C PRO A 280 -2.12 14.97 8.43
N THR A 281 -1.82 15.64 9.55
CA THR A 281 -0.56 16.32 9.82
C THR A 281 0.44 15.45 10.57
N VAL A 282 -0.04 14.67 11.55
CA VAL A 282 0.80 13.84 12.43
C VAL A 282 0.16 12.47 12.58
N GLY A 283 0.98 11.42 12.55
CA GLY A 283 0.61 10.08 12.97
C GLY A 283 1.29 9.68 14.28
N ARG A 284 0.61 8.90 15.12
CA ARG A 284 1.15 8.33 16.35
C ARG A 284 0.92 6.85 16.37
N ILE A 285 1.98 6.07 16.55
CA ILE A 285 1.88 4.64 16.84
C ILE A 285 1.94 4.51 18.35
N HIS A 286 0.90 3.93 18.94
CA HIS A 286 0.81 3.63 20.36
C HIS A 286 1.17 2.16 20.58
N MET A 287 1.87 1.88 21.67
CA MET A 287 2.31 0.53 22.02
C MET A 287 2.14 0.29 23.51
N ALA A 288 1.67 -0.88 23.90
CA ALA A 288 1.59 -1.32 25.29
C ALA A 288 1.73 -2.84 25.42
N PRO A 289 2.42 -3.37 26.45
CA PRO A 289 2.43 -4.81 26.71
C PRO A 289 1.03 -5.28 27.09
N PHE A 290 0.63 -6.48 26.64
CA PHE A 290 -0.67 -7.07 26.97
C PHE A 290 -0.55 -8.47 27.55
N SER A 291 -1.60 -8.89 28.26
CA SER A 291 -1.77 -10.25 28.78
C SER A 291 -3.09 -10.84 28.27
N ASP A 292 -3.00 -11.80 27.34
CA ASP A 292 -4.14 -12.55 26.83
C ASP A 292 -3.75 -14.04 26.66
N GLU A 293 -4.04 -14.83 27.69
CA GLU A 293 -3.79 -16.28 27.71
C GLU A 293 -4.57 -17.02 26.63
N TYR A 294 -5.82 -16.59 26.38
CA TYR A 294 -6.70 -17.24 25.41
C TYR A 294 -6.16 -17.09 24.00
N LEU A 295 -5.72 -15.88 23.62
CA LEU A 295 -5.08 -15.67 22.32
C LEU A 295 -3.80 -16.49 22.19
N PHE A 296 -2.94 -16.48 23.21
CA PHE A 296 -1.69 -17.22 23.18
C PHE A 296 -1.94 -18.72 22.95
N MET A 297 -2.87 -19.31 23.71
CA MET A 297 -3.27 -20.71 23.55
C MET A 297 -3.92 -20.99 22.20
N GLU A 298 -4.75 -20.09 21.67
CA GLU A 298 -5.36 -20.21 20.35
C GLU A 298 -4.30 -20.33 19.25
N ILE A 299 -3.26 -19.49 19.27
CA ILE A 299 -2.16 -19.52 18.30
C ILE A 299 -1.32 -20.78 18.48
N ALA A 300 -0.93 -21.11 19.72
CA ALA A 300 -0.13 -22.29 20.03
C ALA A 300 -0.86 -23.59 19.61
N ASN A 301 -2.17 -23.65 19.81
CA ASN A 301 -2.98 -24.83 19.48
C ASN A 301 -3.08 -25.10 17.98
N LYS A 302 -2.94 -24.09 17.11
CA LYS A 302 -2.90 -24.30 15.64
C LYS A 302 -1.73 -25.22 15.25
N ALA A 303 -0.61 -25.14 15.96
CA ALA A 303 0.55 -25.99 15.72
C ALA A 303 0.31 -27.46 16.10
N LEU A 304 -0.62 -27.76 17.01
CA LEU A 304 -0.85 -29.12 17.51
C LEU A 304 -1.28 -30.09 16.41
N PHE A 305 -1.90 -29.61 15.32
CA PHE A 305 -2.18 -30.42 14.14
C PHE A 305 -0.92 -31.16 13.65
N TRP A 306 0.24 -30.52 13.71
CA TRP A 306 1.51 -31.09 13.27
C TRP A 306 2.13 -32.07 14.26
N GLN A 307 1.58 -32.26 15.46
CA GLN A 307 2.07 -33.26 16.43
C GLN A 307 1.58 -34.68 16.16
N GLN A 308 0.81 -34.90 15.10
CA GLN A 308 0.28 -36.22 14.76
C GLN A 308 1.38 -37.17 14.26
N GLN A 309 1.56 -38.29 14.96
CA GLN A 309 2.54 -39.33 14.59
C GLN A 309 2.04 -40.25 13.46
N ASN A 310 0.73 -40.30 13.22
CA ASN A 310 0.10 -41.15 12.22
C ASN A 310 -1.09 -40.45 11.53
N TYR A 311 -0.79 -39.54 10.61
CA TYR A 311 -1.76 -38.92 9.71
C TYR A 311 -1.81 -39.73 8.41
N TYR A 312 -2.79 -40.64 8.29
CA TYR A 312 -2.91 -41.57 7.15
C TYR A 312 -1.61 -42.36 6.87
N GLY A 313 -0.91 -42.81 7.91
CA GLY A 313 0.37 -43.53 7.78
C GLY A 313 1.61 -42.64 7.76
N VAL A 314 1.46 -41.31 7.85
CA VAL A 314 2.57 -40.34 7.78
C VAL A 314 2.78 -39.63 9.13
N ASN A 315 4.01 -39.56 9.60
CA ASN A 315 4.38 -38.78 10.78
C ASN A 315 4.59 -37.31 10.42
N LEU A 316 3.74 -36.42 10.97
CA LEU A 316 3.80 -34.97 10.73
C LEU A 316 4.71 -34.22 11.73
N THR A 317 5.14 -34.85 12.83
CA THR A 317 5.92 -34.21 13.90
C THR A 317 7.19 -33.48 13.44
N PRO A 318 7.91 -33.92 12.39
CA PRO A 318 9.09 -33.18 11.92
C PRO A 318 8.81 -31.72 11.52
N LEU A 319 7.57 -31.37 11.18
CA LEU A 319 7.18 -30.00 10.79
C LEU A 319 6.59 -29.17 11.93
N HIS A 320 6.36 -29.75 13.11
CA HIS A 320 5.73 -29.04 14.24
C HIS A 320 6.47 -27.77 14.64
N GLY A 321 7.81 -27.83 14.79
CA GLY A 321 8.60 -26.66 15.18
C GLY A 321 8.52 -25.51 14.18
N THR A 322 8.59 -25.83 12.88
CA THR A 322 8.44 -24.85 11.79
C THR A 322 7.04 -24.24 11.77
N ALA A 323 6.00 -25.06 11.93
CA ALA A 323 4.62 -24.58 11.97
C ALA A 323 4.37 -23.69 13.19
N PHE A 324 4.85 -24.08 14.37
CA PHE A 324 4.76 -23.28 15.59
C PHE A 324 5.40 -21.90 15.40
N GLN A 325 6.63 -21.84 14.88
CA GLN A 325 7.29 -20.57 14.59
C GLN A 325 6.52 -19.75 13.53
N GLY A 326 5.95 -20.41 12.52
CA GLY A 326 5.13 -19.79 11.49
C GLY A 326 3.90 -19.09 12.07
N TYR A 327 3.14 -19.75 12.95
CA TYR A 327 1.96 -19.16 13.58
C TYR A 327 2.29 -17.96 14.47
N PHE A 328 3.41 -18.00 15.20
CA PHE A 328 3.87 -16.85 16.01
C PHE A 328 4.56 -15.74 15.19
N SER A 329 4.82 -15.95 13.90
CA SER A 329 5.32 -14.91 12.99
C SER A 329 4.21 -14.08 12.35
N GLN A 330 2.95 -14.44 12.59
CA GLN A 330 1.79 -13.66 12.13
C GLN A 330 1.33 -12.73 13.25
N PRO A 331 1.35 -11.40 13.04
CA PRO A 331 0.70 -10.50 13.98
C PRO A 331 -0.82 -10.65 13.85
N VAL A 332 -1.54 -10.41 14.94
CA VAL A 332 -2.99 -10.60 15.00
C VAL A 332 -3.68 -9.25 14.87
N VAL A 333 -4.68 -9.16 13.99
CA VAL A 333 -5.51 -7.98 13.81
C VAL A 333 -6.91 -8.25 14.34
N ASP A 334 -7.29 -7.59 15.43
CA ASP A 334 -8.62 -7.64 16.01
C ASP A 334 -8.89 -6.51 17.02
N ALA A 335 -10.15 -6.38 17.44
CA ALA A 335 -10.53 -5.54 18.55
C ALA A 335 -10.34 -6.29 19.87
N PHE A 336 -9.74 -5.64 20.87
CA PHE A 336 -9.55 -6.24 22.19
C PHE A 336 -9.93 -5.28 23.33
N ASP A 337 -10.18 -5.85 24.50
CA ASP A 337 -10.53 -5.10 25.70
C ASP A 337 -9.30 -4.37 26.28
N PRO A 338 -9.32 -3.03 26.46
CA PRO A 338 -8.18 -2.28 26.98
C PRO A 338 -7.72 -2.74 28.37
N ARG A 339 -8.54 -3.47 29.14
CA ARG A 339 -8.15 -4.07 30.43
C ARG A 339 -7.09 -5.17 30.31
N LEU A 340 -6.84 -5.68 29.10
CA LEU A 340 -5.76 -6.64 28.83
C LEU A 340 -4.38 -5.97 28.81
N LEU A 341 -4.31 -4.63 28.78
CA LEU A 341 -3.05 -3.89 28.82
C LEU A 341 -2.42 -3.97 30.21
N VAL A 342 -1.12 -4.27 30.23
CA VAL A 342 -0.33 -4.49 31.45
C VAL A 342 0.30 -3.19 31.97
N ALA A 343 0.49 -2.21 31.08
CA ALA A 343 1.05 -0.90 31.40
C ALA A 343 0.40 0.20 30.54
N PRO A 344 0.48 1.48 30.95
CA PRO A 344 0.12 2.61 30.09
C PRO A 344 0.89 2.58 28.77
N ALA A 345 0.22 3.03 27.70
CA ALA A 345 0.83 3.06 26.37
C ALA A 345 1.90 4.14 26.25
N ILE A 346 2.95 3.84 25.49
CA ILE A 346 3.89 4.83 24.97
C ILE A 346 3.58 5.12 23.51
N SER A 347 4.07 6.23 22.98
CA SER A 347 3.80 6.65 21.59
C SER A 347 5.07 6.96 20.83
N HIS A 348 5.15 6.52 19.58
CA HIS A 348 6.11 6.99 18.59
C HIS A 348 5.39 7.92 17.63
N VAL A 349 5.97 9.10 17.37
CA VAL A 349 5.31 10.18 16.62
C VAL A 349 6.01 10.36 15.28
N ILE A 350 5.22 10.40 14.21
CA ILE A 350 5.68 10.70 12.85
C ILE A 350 5.00 12.01 12.44
N ASP A 351 5.78 13.08 12.34
CA ASP A 351 5.30 14.36 11.81
C ASP A 351 5.42 14.36 10.30
N PHE A 352 4.29 14.25 9.59
CA PHE A 352 4.29 14.16 8.13
C PHE A 352 4.76 15.45 7.46
N THR A 353 4.83 16.57 8.18
CA THR A 353 5.32 17.85 7.63
C THR A 353 6.84 17.92 7.54
N THR A 354 7.55 17.15 8.37
CA THR A 354 9.02 17.16 8.45
C THR A 354 9.68 15.83 8.14
N ALA A 355 8.94 14.71 8.26
CA ALA A 355 9.48 13.37 8.04
C ALA A 355 10.03 13.23 6.62
N LYS A 356 11.14 12.52 6.49
CA LYS A 356 11.69 12.14 5.20
C LYS A 356 11.22 10.75 4.82
N GLU A 357 11.26 10.49 3.52
CA GLU A 357 10.91 9.20 2.95
C GLU A 357 11.79 8.08 3.55
N GLU A 358 13.08 8.35 3.73
CA GLU A 358 14.06 7.38 4.24
C GLU A 358 13.84 7.05 5.73
N ASP A 359 13.21 7.95 6.49
CA ASP A 359 12.88 7.72 7.91
C ASP A 359 11.86 6.58 8.07
N LEU A 360 11.13 6.23 7.00
CA LEU A 360 10.14 5.15 7.01
C LEU A 360 10.70 3.80 6.58
N TYR A 361 11.93 3.72 6.06
CA TYR A 361 12.49 2.44 5.61
C TYR A 361 12.87 1.53 6.78
N GLU A 362 13.34 2.13 7.87
CA GLU A 362 13.64 1.44 9.12
C GLU A 362 13.23 2.33 10.29
N VAL A 363 12.20 1.93 11.01
CA VAL A 363 11.72 2.64 12.18
C VAL A 363 12.12 1.85 13.41
N ASP A 364 12.97 2.46 14.24
CA ASP A 364 13.45 1.84 15.47
C ASP A 364 12.88 2.53 16.72
N ILE A 365 12.12 1.78 17.52
CA ILE A 365 11.39 2.30 18.68
C ILE A 365 11.89 1.61 19.95
N PRO A 366 12.63 2.31 20.83
CA PRO A 366 12.96 1.78 22.15
C PRO A 366 11.70 1.70 23.02
N LEU A 367 11.53 0.56 23.70
CA LEU A 367 10.37 0.29 24.52
C LEU A 367 10.75 0.37 26.00
N LYS A 368 9.96 1.11 26.78
CA LYS A 368 10.10 1.19 28.24
C LYS A 368 8.72 1.37 28.87
N PHE A 369 8.35 0.43 29.73
CA PHE A 369 7.08 0.43 30.44
C PHE A 369 7.29 0.10 31.92
N VAL A 370 6.30 0.48 32.74
CA VAL A 370 6.22 0.05 34.14
C VAL A 370 4.94 -0.76 34.29
N SER A 371 5.08 -2.02 34.69
CA SER A 371 3.94 -2.91 34.85
C SER A 371 3.00 -2.38 35.95
N SER A 372 1.72 -2.27 35.63
CA SER A 372 0.69 -1.88 36.61
C SER A 372 0.16 -3.08 37.40
N VAL A 373 0.37 -4.29 36.89
CA VAL A 373 -0.19 -5.55 37.44
C VAL A 373 0.85 -6.67 37.46
N GLY A 374 0.60 -7.69 38.28
CA GLY A 374 1.39 -8.92 38.27
C GLY A 374 0.77 -9.91 37.30
N THR A 375 1.45 -10.26 36.21
CA THR A 375 0.90 -11.15 35.19
C THR A 375 1.98 -11.69 34.26
N ARG A 376 1.56 -12.55 33.32
CA ARG A 376 2.34 -13.02 32.18
C ARG A 376 2.07 -12.13 30.96
N ILE A 377 3.10 -11.49 30.44
CA ILE A 377 3.03 -10.68 29.21
C ILE A 377 3.12 -11.62 28.02
N HIS A 378 2.11 -11.56 27.16
CA HIS A 378 1.99 -12.39 25.97
C HIS A 378 2.52 -11.71 24.71
N GLY A 379 2.74 -10.39 24.74
CA GLY A 379 3.25 -9.65 23.60
C GLY A 379 3.08 -8.14 23.72
N LEU A 380 3.13 -7.47 22.58
CA LEU A 380 2.93 -6.03 22.44
C LEU A 380 1.67 -5.75 21.61
N ALA A 381 0.78 -4.93 22.15
CA ALA A 381 -0.38 -4.43 21.43
C ALA A 381 -0.05 -3.05 20.87
N CYS A 382 -0.48 -2.80 19.64
CA CYS A 382 -0.22 -1.57 18.91
C CYS A 382 -1.50 -1.05 18.25
N TRP A 383 -1.64 0.27 18.23
CA TRP A 383 -2.71 0.99 17.51
C TRP A 383 -2.16 2.35 17.08
N PHE A 384 -2.96 3.14 16.39
CA PHE A 384 -2.52 4.46 15.95
C PHE A 384 -3.61 5.53 16.02
N ASP A 385 -3.14 6.76 16.13
CA ASP A 385 -3.93 7.96 16.01
C ASP A 385 -3.35 8.86 14.91
N VAL A 386 -4.20 9.59 14.20
CA VAL A 386 -3.77 10.66 13.28
C VAL A 386 -4.45 11.98 13.63
N LEU A 387 -3.68 13.06 13.57
CA LEU A 387 -4.11 14.43 13.85
C LEU A 387 -4.33 15.19 12.56
N PHE A 388 -5.49 15.80 12.42
CA PHE A 388 -5.77 16.87 11.47
C PHE A 388 -5.59 18.20 12.19
N ASN A 389 -4.45 18.87 11.97
CA ASN A 389 -4.10 20.11 12.65
C ASN A 389 -4.68 21.35 11.92
N GLY A 390 -6.00 21.45 11.93
CA GLY A 390 -6.73 22.54 11.31
C GLY A 390 -6.59 23.87 12.07
N SER A 391 -6.79 25.00 11.37
CA SER A 391 -6.65 26.34 11.97
C SER A 391 -7.77 26.68 12.95
N THR A 392 -8.94 26.06 12.80
CA THR A 392 -10.10 26.31 13.67
C THR A 392 -10.18 25.27 14.77
N VAL A 393 -10.08 23.98 14.43
CA VAL A 393 -10.18 22.86 15.36
C VAL A 393 -9.19 21.76 14.99
N GLN A 394 -8.56 21.19 16.01
CA GLN A 394 -7.79 19.95 15.91
C GLN A 394 -8.69 18.74 16.00
N ARG A 395 -8.60 17.82 15.03
CA ARG A 395 -9.37 16.57 15.02
C ARG A 395 -8.46 15.36 15.06
N TRP A 396 -8.81 14.38 15.89
CA TRP A 396 -8.10 13.11 16.01
C TRP A 396 -8.96 11.99 15.46
N LEU A 397 -8.39 11.18 14.58
CA LEU A 397 -8.89 9.85 14.26
C LEU A 397 -8.06 8.86 15.08
N THR A 398 -8.72 8.05 15.89
CA THR A 398 -8.06 7.07 16.78
C THR A 398 -8.53 5.66 16.46
N THR A 399 -7.60 4.71 16.55
CA THR A 399 -7.88 3.26 16.49
C THR A 399 -7.66 2.59 17.85
N ALA A 400 -7.63 3.36 18.95
CA ALA A 400 -7.35 2.86 20.28
C ALA A 400 -8.35 1.79 20.77
N PRO A 401 -7.89 0.79 21.55
CA PRO A 401 -8.78 -0.19 22.15
C PRO A 401 -9.78 0.51 23.09
N GLY A 402 -11.05 0.11 23.00
CA GLY A 402 -12.16 0.74 23.74
C GLY A 402 -12.77 1.97 23.05
N ALA A 403 -12.15 2.52 21.99
CA ALA A 403 -12.80 3.46 21.09
C ALA A 403 -13.73 2.71 20.12
N PRO A 404 -14.67 3.41 19.43
CA PRO A 404 -15.45 2.81 18.35
C PRO A 404 -14.54 2.15 17.31
N THR A 405 -14.85 0.89 16.97
CA THR A 405 -14.00 0.08 16.10
C THR A 405 -13.97 0.64 14.67
N THR A 406 -12.77 0.71 14.12
CA THR A 406 -12.50 1.02 12.71
C THR A 406 -12.09 -0.26 11.97
N HIS A 407 -12.08 -0.24 10.64
CA HIS A 407 -11.66 -1.40 9.84
C HIS A 407 -10.17 -1.78 10.03
N TRP A 408 -9.34 -0.87 10.56
CA TRP A 408 -7.95 -1.16 10.89
C TRP A 408 -7.80 -2.04 12.13
N TYR A 409 -8.79 -2.04 13.02
CA TYR A 409 -8.72 -2.68 14.34
C TYR A 409 -7.43 -2.28 15.11
N GLN A 410 -6.96 -3.15 16.01
CA GLN A 410 -5.65 -3.04 16.63
C GLN A 410 -4.76 -4.21 16.19
N LEU A 411 -3.44 -4.04 16.32
CA LEU A 411 -2.45 -5.08 16.04
C LEU A 411 -1.92 -5.67 17.36
N ARG A 412 -1.78 -6.99 17.45
CA ARG A 412 -1.15 -7.67 18.57
C ARG A 412 -0.02 -8.57 18.09
N CYS A 413 1.20 -8.23 18.48
CA CYS A 413 2.40 -9.02 18.22
C CYS A 413 2.60 -10.00 19.37
N VAL A 414 2.21 -11.26 19.16
CA VAL A 414 2.29 -12.31 20.19
C VAL A 414 3.69 -12.92 20.20
N LEU A 415 4.27 -13.08 21.38
CA LEU A 415 5.58 -13.68 21.55
C LEU A 415 5.45 -15.17 21.92
N ALA A 416 6.27 -16.01 21.29
CA ALA A 416 6.28 -17.46 21.51
C ALA A 416 6.68 -17.86 22.95
N GLN A 417 7.44 -17.01 23.64
CA GLN A 417 7.84 -17.19 25.03
C GLN A 417 7.32 -16.02 25.87
N PRO A 418 6.20 -16.18 26.59
CA PRO A 418 5.68 -15.12 27.46
C PRO A 418 6.65 -14.83 28.62
N ILE A 419 6.68 -13.57 29.09
CA ILE A 419 7.54 -13.15 30.22
C ILE A 419 6.70 -12.80 31.46
N TYR A 420 7.18 -13.12 32.66
CA TYR A 420 6.46 -12.81 33.90
C TYR A 420 6.93 -11.48 34.50
N VAL A 421 5.97 -10.67 34.96
CA VAL A 421 6.23 -9.38 35.62
C VAL A 421 5.40 -9.21 36.88
N MET A 422 5.94 -8.41 37.81
CA MET A 422 5.24 -7.95 39.01
C MET A 422 4.81 -6.48 38.90
N PRO A 423 3.83 -6.01 39.69
CA PRO A 423 3.49 -4.59 39.73
C PRO A 423 4.70 -3.72 40.09
N GLY A 424 4.86 -2.59 39.42
CA GLY A 424 5.98 -1.67 39.59
C GLY A 424 7.27 -2.09 38.87
N GLN A 425 7.28 -3.25 38.21
CA GLN A 425 8.45 -3.74 37.51
C GLN A 425 8.65 -3.07 36.15
N GLU A 426 9.90 -2.73 35.83
CA GLU A 426 10.28 -2.20 34.54
C GLU A 426 10.32 -3.30 33.46
N ILE A 427 9.72 -2.99 32.31
CA ILE A 427 9.76 -3.78 31.08
C ILE A 427 10.49 -2.94 30.04
N THR A 428 11.57 -3.46 29.49
CA THR A 428 12.37 -2.79 28.46
C THR A 428 12.36 -3.59 27.17
N GLY A 429 12.62 -2.95 26.03
CA GLY A 429 12.64 -3.67 24.78
C GLY A 429 12.91 -2.79 23.58
N ARG A 430 12.63 -3.34 22.41
CA ARG A 430 12.77 -2.65 21.11
C ARG A 430 11.74 -3.20 20.15
N LEU A 431 11.07 -2.32 19.42
CA LEU A 431 10.29 -2.65 18.23
C LEU A 431 10.99 -2.02 17.04
N GLN A 432 11.57 -2.85 16.18
CA GLN A 432 12.19 -2.43 14.93
C GLN A 432 11.31 -2.86 13.77
N MET A 433 10.93 -1.92 12.91
CA MET A 433 10.10 -2.14 11.73
C MET A 433 10.95 -1.89 10.50
N VAL A 434 11.15 -2.91 9.66
CA VAL A 434 11.99 -2.83 8.45
C VAL A 434 11.12 -3.01 7.21
N ALA A 435 11.07 -2.00 6.36
CA ALA A 435 10.31 -2.02 5.13
C ALA A 435 10.90 -3.04 4.13
N HIS A 436 10.03 -3.73 3.38
CA HIS A 436 10.46 -4.64 2.32
C HIS A 436 9.63 -4.46 1.04
N LYS A 437 10.07 -5.12 -0.04
CA LYS A 437 9.57 -4.91 -1.40
C LYS A 437 8.15 -5.40 -1.65
N ALA A 438 7.60 -6.20 -0.73
CA ALA A 438 6.20 -6.65 -0.79
C ALA A 438 5.20 -5.63 -0.21
N GLN A 439 5.55 -4.33 -0.20
CA GLN A 439 4.71 -3.24 0.32
C GLN A 439 4.33 -3.42 1.80
N SER A 440 5.26 -3.88 2.63
CA SER A 440 4.98 -4.05 4.07
C SER A 440 6.26 -3.98 4.90
N TYR A 441 6.16 -4.37 6.18
CA TYR A 441 7.20 -4.32 7.18
C TYR A 441 7.42 -5.67 7.85
N THR A 442 8.69 -6.02 8.04
CA THR A 442 9.10 -7.02 9.02
C THR A 442 9.22 -6.36 10.38
N LEU A 443 8.57 -6.92 11.39
CA LEU A 443 8.61 -6.45 12.77
C LEU A 443 9.55 -7.34 13.60
N ASN A 444 10.63 -6.78 14.12
CA ASN A 444 11.49 -7.43 15.10
C ASN A 444 11.16 -6.85 16.49
N LEU A 445 10.46 -7.64 17.30
CA LEU A 445 10.07 -7.28 18.66
C LEU A 445 10.98 -7.98 19.66
N THR A 446 11.45 -7.25 20.67
CA THR A 446 12.08 -7.81 21.86
C THR A 446 11.50 -7.15 23.10
N LEU A 447 11.12 -7.95 24.09
CA LEU A 447 10.69 -7.51 25.41
C LEU A 447 11.51 -8.23 26.47
N SER A 448 11.90 -7.49 27.50
CA SER A 448 12.73 -7.97 28.59
C SER A 448 12.28 -7.42 29.93
N ALA A 449 12.32 -8.25 30.97
CA ALA A 449 12.09 -7.86 32.35
C ALA A 449 12.97 -8.68 33.29
N LYS A 450 13.34 -8.12 34.45
CA LYS A 450 14.12 -8.86 35.46
C LYS A 450 13.33 -10.10 35.95
N MET A 451 14.00 -11.19 36.27
CA MET A 451 13.34 -12.37 36.83
C MET A 451 12.95 -12.13 38.29
N TRP A 452 11.78 -12.63 38.69
CA TRP A 452 11.29 -12.57 40.08
C TRP A 452 10.84 -13.98 40.52
N GLY A 453 11.33 -14.45 41.67
CA GLY A 453 10.98 -15.76 42.24
C GLY A 453 12.13 -16.50 42.94
N PRO A 454 11.88 -17.69 43.53
CA PRO A 454 12.93 -18.51 44.17
C PRO A 454 14.00 -18.91 43.14
N GLY A 455 15.25 -18.51 43.37
CA GLY A 455 16.36 -18.70 42.42
C GLY A 455 16.72 -17.45 41.59
N ALA A 456 15.94 -16.36 41.70
CA ALA A 456 16.37 -15.05 41.21
C ALA A 456 17.35 -14.44 42.23
N GLU A 457 18.65 -14.43 41.92
CA GLU A 457 19.59 -13.59 42.65
C GLU A 457 19.13 -12.14 42.56
N GLN A 458 19.16 -11.41 43.69
CA GLN A 458 18.81 -10.00 43.81
C GLN A 458 19.72 -9.15 42.89
N GLY A 459 19.46 -9.12 41.58
CA GLY A 459 20.17 -8.30 40.62
C GLY A 459 20.44 -8.84 39.21
N GLY A 460 20.13 -10.10 38.86
CA GLY A 460 20.84 -10.74 37.73
C GLY A 460 20.07 -11.06 36.44
N ILE A 461 19.07 -11.94 36.52
CA ILE A 461 18.62 -12.69 35.33
C ILE A 461 17.53 -11.91 34.59
N LEU A 462 17.73 -11.62 33.31
CA LEU A 462 16.78 -10.96 32.44
C LEU A 462 15.95 -12.02 31.70
N GLN A 463 14.65 -12.09 31.97
CA GLN A 463 13.73 -12.80 31.09
C GLN A 463 13.62 -11.98 29.81
N THR A 464 13.94 -12.57 28.66
CA THR A 464 13.87 -11.90 27.36
C THR A 464 13.12 -12.78 26.39
N SER A 465 12.23 -12.16 25.64
CA SER A 465 11.49 -12.81 24.57
C SER A 465 11.52 -11.95 23.33
N SER A 466 11.79 -12.59 22.21
CA SER A 466 11.93 -11.94 20.91
C SER A 466 11.10 -12.67 19.87
N GLY A 467 10.56 -11.92 18.91
CA GLY A 467 9.76 -12.43 17.81
C GLY A 467 10.05 -11.65 16.54
N LYS A 468 10.11 -12.36 15.42
CA LYS A 468 10.11 -11.78 14.08
C LYS A 468 8.75 -12.04 13.46
N LEU A 469 8.01 -10.98 13.15
CA LEU A 469 6.68 -11.04 12.56
C LEU A 469 6.66 -10.35 11.20
N ASP A 470 5.74 -10.76 10.32
CA ASP A 470 5.54 -10.13 9.02
C ASP A 470 4.17 -9.44 8.97
N LEU A 471 4.15 -8.13 8.70
CA LEU A 471 2.93 -7.34 8.64
C LEU A 471 2.17 -7.53 7.32
N LYS A 472 2.74 -8.20 6.32
CA LYS A 472 2.10 -8.41 5.01
C LYS A 472 0.89 -9.34 5.10
N GLU A 473 1.00 -10.39 5.89
CA GLU A 473 -0.04 -11.42 6.03
C GLU A 473 -0.44 -11.61 7.50
N PRO A 474 -1.11 -10.61 8.11
CA PRO A 474 -1.58 -10.72 9.47
C PRO A 474 -2.73 -11.73 9.59
N TYR A 475 -2.87 -12.31 10.78
CA TYR A 475 -4.03 -13.12 11.11
C TYR A 475 -5.19 -12.21 11.56
N TYR A 476 -6.19 -12.03 10.69
CA TYR A 476 -7.42 -11.34 11.03
C TYR A 476 -8.32 -12.24 11.89
N ARG A 477 -8.45 -11.88 13.17
CA ARG A 477 -9.21 -12.65 14.15
C ARG A 477 -10.60 -12.03 14.32
N MET A 478 -11.58 -12.58 13.62
CA MET A 478 -12.98 -12.18 13.77
C MET A 478 -13.50 -12.70 15.12
N SER A 479 -13.60 -11.82 16.11
CA SER A 479 -14.36 -12.13 17.32
C SER A 479 -15.84 -12.28 16.91
N GLN A 480 -16.36 -13.51 16.93
CA GLN A 480 -17.81 -13.68 16.90
C GLN A 480 -18.38 -12.83 18.05
N PRO A 481 -19.40 -12.00 17.83
CA PRO A 481 -20.09 -11.38 18.94
C PRO A 481 -20.57 -12.50 19.84
N GLN A 482 -20.07 -12.55 21.08
CA GLN A 482 -20.66 -13.43 22.08
C GLN A 482 -22.12 -13.00 22.20
N THR A 483 -23.03 -13.84 21.74
CA THR A 483 -24.45 -13.72 22.05
C THR A 483 -24.54 -13.79 23.56
N TYR A 484 -24.70 -12.63 24.20
CA TYR A 484 -25.21 -12.58 25.56
C TYR A 484 -26.56 -13.28 25.51
N ALA A 485 -26.60 -14.54 25.93
CA ALA A 485 -27.85 -15.20 26.23
C ALA A 485 -28.49 -14.36 27.34
N THR A 486 -29.47 -13.54 26.95
CA THR A 486 -30.40 -12.93 27.89
C THR A 486 -30.94 -14.05 28.74
N SER A 487 -30.57 -14.04 30.02
CA SER A 487 -31.05 -14.94 31.05
C SER A 487 -32.58 -14.88 31.06
N GLN A 488 -33.21 -15.86 30.41
CA GLN A 488 -34.61 -16.14 30.64
C GLN A 488 -34.73 -16.82 32.00
N GLU A 489 -35.54 -16.19 32.84
CA GLU A 489 -35.88 -16.61 34.18
C GLU A 489 -36.34 -18.07 34.23
N GLN A 490 -35.91 -18.73 35.31
CA GLN A 490 -36.27 -20.10 35.66
C GLN A 490 -37.79 -20.25 35.84
N GLN A 491 -38.37 -21.32 35.29
CA GLN A 491 -39.50 -22.01 35.91
C GLN A 491 -39.19 -23.50 36.06
N PRO A 492 -39.58 -24.14 37.20
CA PRO A 492 -39.07 -25.46 37.57
C PRO A 492 -39.98 -26.62 37.13
N ASN A 493 -39.33 -27.75 36.85
CA ASN A 493 -39.82 -29.13 36.90
C ASN A 493 -41.02 -29.55 36.03
N GLN A 494 -40.78 -30.53 35.15
CA GLN A 494 -41.55 -31.77 35.15
C GLN A 494 -40.73 -32.95 34.60
N LEU A 495 -40.83 -34.07 35.32
CA LEU A 495 -40.03 -35.27 35.20
C LEU A 495 -40.26 -36.02 33.89
N LEU A 496 -39.19 -36.58 33.33
CA LEU A 496 -39.30 -37.73 32.41
C LEU A 496 -39.74 -38.97 33.20
N GLN A 497 -40.89 -39.52 32.85
CA GLN A 497 -41.23 -40.93 33.08
C GLN A 497 -41.33 -41.64 31.74
N ALA A 498 -40.66 -42.79 31.67
CA ALA A 498 -40.68 -43.73 30.56
C ALA A 498 -42.02 -44.47 30.46
N GLN A 499 -42.47 -44.78 29.23
CA GLN A 499 -42.67 -46.16 28.72
C GLN A 499 -43.47 -46.16 27.39
N ASP A 500 -42.90 -46.90 26.42
CA ASP A 500 -43.49 -47.82 25.43
C ASP A 500 -44.82 -47.48 24.72
N LEU A 501 -44.80 -47.52 23.37
CA LEU A 501 -45.43 -48.58 22.55
C LEU A 501 -45.41 -48.30 21.03
N GLN A 502 -44.80 -49.26 20.30
CA GLN A 502 -45.19 -49.90 19.03
C GLN A 502 -45.48 -49.10 17.73
N LEU A 503 -44.54 -49.28 16.77
CA LEU A 503 -44.72 -49.72 15.37
C LEU A 503 -46.10 -49.62 14.71
N GLN A 504 -46.18 -48.88 13.59
CA GLN A 504 -46.70 -49.43 12.33
C GLN A 504 -46.22 -48.64 11.10
N SER A 505 -45.71 -49.41 10.15
CA SER A 505 -45.29 -49.09 8.77
C SER A 505 -46.45 -48.69 7.88
N GLN A 506 -46.22 -47.82 6.89
CA GLN A 506 -46.44 -48.13 5.47
C GLN A 506 -45.97 -46.98 4.56
N ASP A 507 -45.10 -47.35 3.62
CA ASP A 507 -44.84 -46.67 2.35
C ASP A 507 -46.15 -46.53 1.55
N GLU A 508 -46.30 -45.43 0.79
CA GLU A 508 -46.37 -45.48 -0.68
C GLU A 508 -46.66 -44.10 -1.29
N ASP A 509 -45.93 -43.86 -2.37
CA ASP A 509 -46.31 -43.16 -3.60
C ASP A 509 -46.50 -41.64 -3.66
N GLY A 510 -45.84 -41.08 -4.69
CA GLY A 510 -46.59 -40.26 -5.63
C GLY A 510 -45.91 -38.97 -6.06
N LEU A 511 -45.04 -39.12 -7.06
CA LEU A 511 -44.57 -38.11 -8.01
C LEU A 511 -45.59 -37.01 -8.41
N ASP A 512 -44.99 -35.87 -8.78
CA ASP A 512 -45.39 -34.98 -9.88
C ASP A 512 -46.58 -34.01 -9.68
N LEU A 513 -46.29 -32.71 -9.63
CA LEU A 513 -46.39 -31.81 -10.80
C LEU A 513 -46.28 -30.30 -10.43
N LEU A 514 -45.35 -29.66 -11.12
CA LEU A 514 -45.32 -28.26 -11.58
C LEU A 514 -46.70 -27.54 -11.69
N GLN A 515 -46.82 -26.33 -11.14
CA GLN A 515 -46.93 -25.03 -11.86
C GLN A 515 -47.63 -23.91 -11.03
N GLN A 516 -46.87 -22.84 -10.83
CA GLN A 516 -47.17 -21.40 -10.98
C GLN A 516 -48.40 -20.71 -10.32
N ILE A 517 -48.15 -19.41 -10.08
CA ILE A 517 -49.05 -18.27 -9.79
C ILE A 517 -49.37 -18.15 -8.28
N THR A 518 -48.77 -17.21 -7.53
CA THR A 518 -48.87 -15.75 -7.66
C THR A 518 -47.74 -15.07 -6.90
#